data_AF-A0A6B2G748-F1
#
_entry.id   AF-A0A6B2G748-F1
#
_cell.length_a   1.000
_cell.length_b   1.000
_cell.length_c   1.000
_cell.angle_alpha   90.00
_cell.angle_beta   90.00
_cell.angle_gamma   90.00
#
_symmetry.space_group_name_H-M   'P 1'
#
loop_
_entity.id
_entity.type
_entity.pdbx_description
1 polymer ?
#
loop_
_entity_poly.entity_id
_entity_poly.type
_entity_poly.pdbx_seq_one_letter_code
_entity_poly.pdbx_strand_id
1 'polypeptide(L)'
;MVDNGETKEQAMIRESTEEVLNLQREDEVIRGVNWLKRNIPKGFDVYKGYATDRRNTDNAWRETCVRVCAEPPDDKIDFPFKAGSDAGYVFWTDKFNHPDLNPFYKFVLGILMQNKRILMIPKYLI
;
A
#
# COMPACT_ATOMS: atom_id res chain seq x y z
N MET A 1 9.05 4.43 -6.23
CA MET A 1 10.00 5.25 -5.43
C MET A 1 9.39 6.62 -5.16
N VAL A 2 10.00 7.49 -4.33
CA VAL A 2 9.60 8.90 -4.27
C VAL A 2 10.45 9.68 -5.26
N ASP A 3 9.83 10.35 -6.21
CA ASP A 3 10.53 11.10 -7.25
C ASP A 3 10.99 12.48 -6.75
N ASN A 4 11.92 13.10 -7.47
CA ASN A 4 12.47 14.40 -7.07
C ASN A 4 11.36 15.47 -7.05
N GLY A 5 11.21 16.17 -5.93
CA GLY A 5 10.15 17.15 -5.72
C GLY A 5 8.78 16.57 -5.37
N GLU A 6 8.66 15.24 -5.28
CA GLU A 6 7.44 14.54 -4.92
C GLU A 6 7.31 14.39 -3.40
N THR A 7 6.11 14.60 -2.84
CA THR A 7 5.83 14.22 -1.46
C THR A 7 5.60 12.71 -1.34
N LYS A 8 5.77 12.15 -0.14
CA LYS A 8 5.50 10.71 0.08
C LYS A 8 4.07 10.33 -0.29
N GLU A 9 3.07 11.20 -0.04
CA GLU A 9 1.68 10.96 -0.44
C GLU A 9 1.48 10.97 -1.95
N GLN A 10 2.12 11.90 -2.66
CA GLN A 10 2.07 11.94 -4.13
C GLN A 10 2.66 10.66 -4.73
N ALA A 11 3.81 10.22 -4.21
CA ALA A 11 4.44 8.96 -4.61
C ALA A 11 3.52 7.76 -4.38
N MET A 12 2.88 7.67 -3.20
CA MET A 12 1.93 6.58 -2.89
C MET A 12 0.75 6.57 -3.87
N ILE A 13 0.21 7.74 -4.22
CA ILE A 13 -0.90 7.86 -5.18
C ILE A 13 -0.44 7.41 -6.58
N ARG A 14 0.71 7.91 -7.05
CA ARG A 14 1.26 7.57 -8.36
C ARG A 14 1.56 6.08 -8.48
N GLU A 15 2.35 5.53 -7.55
CA GLU A 15 2.75 4.12 -7.58
C GLU A 15 1.54 3.18 -7.43
N SER A 16 0.53 3.54 -6.63
CA SER A 16 -0.71 2.75 -6.55
C SER A 16 -1.52 2.82 -7.85
N THR A 17 -1.52 3.98 -8.51
CA THR A 17 -2.22 4.15 -9.79
C THR A 17 -1.55 3.31 -10.89
N GLU A 18 -0.22 3.33 -10.94
CA GLU A 18 0.59 2.62 -11.93
C GLU A 18 0.59 1.10 -11.70
N GLU A 19 0.80 0.65 -10.46
CA GLU A 19 1.07 -0.78 -10.18
C GLU A 19 -0.14 -1.59 -9.71
N VAL A 20 -1.15 -0.92 -9.10
CA VAL A 20 -2.31 -1.60 -8.50
C VAL A 20 -3.59 -1.36 -9.30
N LEU A 21 -3.75 -0.16 -9.84
CA LEU A 21 -4.96 0.20 -10.59
C LEU A 21 -4.81 -0.10 -12.09
N ASN A 22 -3.79 0.45 -12.77
CA ASN A 22 -3.53 0.30 -14.22
C ASN A 22 -4.80 0.26 -15.11
N LEU A 23 -5.82 1.01 -14.71
CA LEU A 23 -7.17 0.97 -15.27
C LEU A 23 -7.17 1.64 -16.64
N GLN A 24 -7.97 1.12 -17.56
CA GLN A 24 -8.04 1.63 -18.95
C GLN A 24 -9.32 2.41 -19.22
N ARG A 25 -10.38 2.13 -18.45
CA ARG A 25 -11.66 2.82 -18.57
C ARG A 25 -11.60 4.12 -17.78
N GLU A 26 -11.89 5.23 -18.46
CA GLU A 26 -11.82 6.57 -17.88
C GLU A 26 -12.66 6.70 -16.60
N ASP A 27 -13.86 6.13 -16.57
CA ASP A 27 -14.74 6.16 -15.40
C ASP A 27 -14.13 5.45 -14.18
N GLU A 28 -13.47 4.32 -14.41
CA GLU A 28 -12.78 3.55 -13.37
C GLU A 28 -11.50 4.25 -12.90
N VAL A 29 -10.72 4.83 -13.82
CA VAL A 29 -9.52 5.61 -13.51
C VAL A 29 -9.87 6.81 -12.62
N ILE A 30 -10.90 7.58 -13.00
CA ILE A 30 -11.34 8.75 -12.23
C ILE A 30 -11.78 8.34 -10.83
N ARG A 31 -12.59 7.28 -10.70
CA ARG A 31 -13.03 6.78 -9.38
C ARG A 31 -11.84 6.33 -8.53
N GLY A 32 -10.94 5.52 -9.09
CA GLY A 32 -9.78 4.97 -8.39
C GLY A 32 -8.79 6.04 -7.93
N VAL A 33 -8.39 6.94 -8.83
CA VAL A 33 -7.45 8.02 -8.49
C VAL A 33 -8.05 8.99 -7.47
N ASN A 34 -9.34 9.31 -7.59
CA ASN A 34 -10.00 10.18 -6.60
C ASN A 34 -10.13 9.50 -5.24
N TRP A 35 -10.41 8.20 -5.19
CA TRP A 35 -10.41 7.43 -3.96
C TRP A 35 -9.02 7.48 -3.28
N LEU A 36 -7.94 7.25 -4.03
CA LEU A 36 -6.57 7.34 -3.52
C LEU A 36 -6.26 8.74 -2.96
N LYS A 37 -6.59 9.80 -3.71
CA LYS A 37 -6.38 11.19 -3.27
C LYS A 37 -7.14 11.54 -2.00
N ARG A 38 -8.35 11.01 -1.79
CA ARG A 38 -9.14 11.23 -0.58
C ARG A 38 -8.62 10.44 0.62
N ASN A 39 -8.16 9.20 0.42
CA ASN A 39 -7.94 8.25 1.51
C ASN A 39 -6.47 8.03 1.89
N ILE A 40 -5.51 8.25 0.98
CA ILE A 40 -4.07 8.20 1.33
C ILE A 40 -3.68 9.24 2.39
N PRO A 41 -4.13 10.50 2.33
CA PRO A 41 -3.81 11.48 3.37
C PRO A 41 -4.44 11.17 4.74
N LYS A 42 -5.53 10.40 4.78
CA LYS A 42 -6.24 10.00 6.01
C LYS A 42 -5.66 8.75 6.66
N GLY A 43 -4.83 8.00 5.93
CA GLY A 43 -4.16 6.82 6.46
C GLY A 43 -3.14 7.17 7.54
N PHE A 44 -2.67 6.16 8.25
CA PHE A 44 -1.64 6.33 9.28
C PHE A 44 -0.35 5.61 8.92
N ASP A 45 0.78 6.27 9.20
CA ASP A 45 2.10 5.69 8.98
C ASP A 45 2.36 4.60 10.03
N VAL A 46 2.53 3.35 9.57
CA VAL A 46 2.87 2.18 10.40
C VAL A 46 4.38 2.12 10.63
N TYR A 47 5.13 2.50 9.60
CA TYR A 47 6.57 2.46 9.61
C TYR A 47 7.12 3.64 8.80
N LYS A 48 8.18 4.27 9.30
CA LYS A 48 8.94 5.29 8.57
C LYS A 48 10.41 5.18 8.97
N GLY A 49 11.29 4.92 8.00
CA GLY A 49 12.73 4.89 8.23
C GLY A 49 13.47 3.89 7.35
N TYR A 50 14.60 3.42 7.88
CA TYR A 50 15.58 2.57 7.18
C TYR A 50 15.02 1.22 6.71
N ALA A 51 15.10 0.96 5.40
CA ALA A 51 14.76 -0.33 4.83
C ALA A 51 16.03 -1.17 4.64
N THR A 52 16.09 -2.32 5.30
CA THR A 52 17.15 -3.31 5.06
C THR A 52 17.09 -3.78 3.62
N ASP A 53 18.12 -3.43 2.85
CA ASP A 53 18.18 -3.73 1.43
C ASP A 53 19.61 -4.03 0.97
N ARG A 54 19.74 -4.99 0.05
CA ARG A 54 21.04 -5.42 -0.52
C ARG A 54 21.80 -4.32 -1.27
N ARG A 55 21.13 -3.21 -1.60
CA ARG A 55 21.71 -2.08 -2.32
C ARG A 55 22.25 -1.01 -1.37
N ASN A 56 22.03 -1.14 -0.07
CA ASN A 56 22.57 -0.22 0.92
C ASN A 56 24.10 -0.32 0.96
N THR A 57 24.75 0.81 1.17
CA THR A 57 26.20 1.01 1.30
C THR A 57 26.48 2.00 2.43
N ASP A 58 27.75 2.23 2.74
CA ASP A 58 28.17 3.17 3.79
C ASP A 58 27.68 4.62 3.55
N ASN A 59 27.45 5.00 2.29
CA ASN A 59 27.11 6.37 1.90
C ASN A 59 25.69 6.52 1.32
N ALA A 60 24.96 5.42 1.14
CA ALA A 60 23.62 5.45 0.56
C ALA A 60 22.79 4.27 1.06
N TRP A 61 21.58 4.56 1.54
CA TRP A 61 20.62 3.53 1.97
C TRP A 61 19.22 3.85 1.49
N ARG A 62 18.37 2.82 1.49
CA ARG A 62 16.94 3.00 1.28
C ARG A 62 16.23 3.36 2.56
N GLU A 63 15.33 4.31 2.45
CA GLU A 63 14.26 4.53 3.42
C GLU A 63 12.91 4.25 2.80
N THR A 64 11.93 3.98 3.64
CA THR A 64 10.55 3.78 3.21
C THR A 64 9.57 4.28 4.27
N CYS A 65 8.37 4.62 3.79
CA CYS A 65 7.22 4.93 4.61
C CYS A 65 6.12 3.95 4.22
N VAL A 66 5.63 3.15 5.17
CA VAL A 66 4.48 2.28 4.97
C VAL A 66 3.29 2.90 5.68
N ARG A 67 2.27 3.24 4.89
CA ARG A 67 1.00 3.76 5.37
C ARG A 67 -0.10 2.73 5.18
N VAL A 68 -0.96 2.61 6.18
CA VAL A 68 -2.21 1.85 6.06
C VAL A 68 -3.34 2.81 5.78
N CYS A 69 -4.09 2.51 4.71
CA CYS A 69 -5.32 3.19 4.33
C CYS A 69 -6.46 2.18 4.43
N ALA A 70 -7.32 2.35 5.42
CA ALA A 70 -8.52 1.54 5.54
C ALA A 70 -9.59 2.05 4.59
N GLU A 71 -10.42 1.13 4.09
CA GLU A 71 -11.60 1.48 3.31
C GLU A 71 -12.70 2.06 4.23
N PRO A 72 -13.10 3.33 4.07
CA PRO A 72 -14.17 3.92 4.87
C PRO A 72 -15.53 3.24 4.61
N PRO A 73 -16.48 3.28 5.55
CA PRO A 73 -17.85 2.80 5.31
C PRO A 73 -18.58 3.52 4.16
N ASP A 74 -18.31 4.81 3.99
CA ASP A 74 -18.99 5.74 3.07
C ASP A 74 -18.25 5.98 1.75
N ASP A 75 -17.05 5.42 1.59
CA ASP A 75 -16.20 5.59 0.39
C ASP A 75 -15.56 4.23 0.03
N LYS A 76 -16.40 3.31 -0.45
CA LYS A 76 -16.01 1.94 -0.79
C LYS A 76 -15.23 1.87 -2.10
N ILE A 77 -14.33 0.89 -2.18
CA ILE A 77 -13.61 0.56 -3.42
C ILE A 77 -14.57 -0.22 -4.31
N ASP A 78 -15.09 0.45 -5.34
CA ASP A 78 -16.07 -0.08 -6.30
C ASP A 78 -15.51 -0.22 -7.73
N PHE A 79 -14.19 -0.08 -7.87
CA PHE A 79 -13.43 -0.21 -9.12
C PHE A 79 -12.51 -1.44 -9.04
N PRO A 80 -12.19 -2.07 -10.18
CA PRO A 80 -11.32 -3.24 -10.19
C PRO A 80 -9.86 -2.86 -9.91
N PHE A 81 -9.03 -3.86 -9.71
CA PHE A 81 -7.57 -3.73 -9.70
C PHE A 81 -6.99 -4.41 -10.94
N LYS A 82 -5.92 -3.82 -11.47
CA LYS A 82 -5.17 -4.39 -12.58
C LYS A 82 -3.68 -4.11 -12.37
N ALA A 83 -2.89 -5.15 -12.48
CA ALA A 83 -1.45 -5.06 -12.25
C ALA A 83 -0.81 -4.12 -13.28
N GLY A 84 0.15 -3.31 -12.82
CA GLY A 84 1.01 -2.50 -13.66
C GLY A 84 1.95 -3.33 -14.53
N SER A 85 2.80 -2.67 -15.32
CA SER A 85 3.80 -3.36 -16.14
C SER A 85 4.85 -4.08 -15.29
N ASP A 86 5.10 -3.59 -14.08
CA ASP A 86 6.16 -4.08 -13.20
C ASP A 86 5.61 -5.07 -12.14
N ALA A 87 4.30 -5.30 -12.13
CA ALA A 87 3.62 -6.25 -11.27
C ALA A 87 3.07 -7.46 -12.07
N GLY A 88 3.41 -8.68 -11.64
CA GLY A 88 2.90 -9.90 -12.28
C GLY A 88 1.42 -10.16 -12.01
N TYR A 89 0.93 -9.77 -10.82
CA TYR A 89 -0.47 -9.91 -10.40
C TYR A 89 -0.81 -8.93 -9.28
N VAL A 90 -2.10 -8.62 -9.14
CA VAL A 90 -2.65 -7.81 -8.05
C VAL A 90 -3.94 -8.46 -7.53
N PHE A 91 -4.08 -8.57 -6.21
CA PHE A 91 -5.28 -9.11 -5.58
C PHE A 91 -5.36 -8.69 -4.10
N TRP A 92 -6.58 -8.73 -3.57
CA TRP A 92 -6.81 -8.68 -2.13
C TRP A 92 -6.35 -9.97 -1.46
N THR A 93 -5.64 -9.88 -0.35
CA THR A 93 -5.19 -11.07 0.41
C THR A 93 -5.47 -10.93 1.90
N ASP A 94 -5.89 -12.03 2.50
CA ASP A 94 -5.99 -12.25 3.94
C ASP A 94 -4.74 -12.98 4.50
N LYS A 95 -3.82 -13.39 3.62
CA LYS A 95 -2.64 -14.18 3.99
C LYS A 95 -1.47 -13.27 4.36
N PHE A 96 -1.37 -12.97 5.65
CA PHE A 96 -0.22 -12.24 6.23
C PHE A 96 1.13 -12.93 6.01
N ASN A 97 1.13 -14.24 5.77
CA ASN A 97 2.35 -15.01 5.49
C ASN A 97 2.34 -15.57 4.06
N HIS A 98 1.91 -14.78 3.07
CA HIS A 98 2.03 -15.17 1.68
C HIS A 98 3.51 -15.51 1.37
N PRO A 99 3.81 -16.64 0.69
CA PRO A 99 5.18 -17.08 0.45
C PRO A 99 5.99 -16.03 -0.31
N ASP A 100 5.36 -15.34 -1.26
CA ASP A 100 6.01 -14.30 -2.08
C ASP A 100 6.14 -12.93 -1.39
N LEU A 101 5.63 -12.79 -0.16
CA LEU A 101 5.73 -11.52 0.54
C LEU A 101 7.19 -11.29 0.97
N ASN A 102 7.76 -10.16 0.55
CA ASN A 102 9.11 -9.77 0.94
C ASN A 102 9.26 -9.74 2.48
N PRO A 103 10.40 -10.20 3.04
CA PRO A 103 10.65 -10.19 4.49
C PRO A 103 10.41 -8.83 5.17
N PHE A 104 10.73 -7.72 4.50
CA PHE A 104 10.46 -6.38 5.03
C PHE A 104 8.96 -6.14 5.22
N TYR A 105 8.13 -6.52 4.25
CA TYR A 105 6.67 -6.38 4.39
C TYR A 105 6.10 -7.30 5.48
N LYS A 106 6.67 -8.50 5.68
CA LYS A 106 6.32 -9.36 6.83
C LYS A 106 6.59 -8.67 8.17
N PHE A 107 7.75 -8.01 8.29
CA PHE A 107 8.09 -7.23 9.48
C PHE A 107 7.09 -6.08 9.73
N VAL A 108 6.75 -5.32 8.69
CA VAL A 108 5.80 -4.20 8.82
C VAL A 108 4.39 -4.69 9.17
N LEU A 109 3.92 -5.79 8.58
CA LEU A 109 2.67 -6.42 8.98
C LEU A 109 2.71 -6.88 10.44
N GLY A 110 3.86 -7.37 10.92
CA GLY A 110 4.07 -7.67 12.34
C GLY A 110 3.85 -6.45 13.25
N ILE A 111 4.41 -5.29 12.89
CA ILE A 111 4.20 -4.03 13.62
C ILE A 111 2.71 -3.64 13.64
N LEU A 112 2.05 -3.78 12.49
CA LEU A 112 0.63 -3.44 12.33
C LEU A 112 -0.26 -4.27 13.26
N MET A 113 0.02 -5.58 13.34
CA MET A 113 -0.73 -6.54 14.15
C MET A 113 -0.54 -6.31 15.65
N GLN A 114 0.67 -5.95 16.08
CA GLN A 114 0.94 -5.65 17.50
C GLN A 114 0.25 -4.37 17.97
N ASN A 115 0.07 -3.39 17.08
CA ASN A 115 -0.49 -2.11 17.43
C ASN A 115 -2.02 -2.09 17.61
N LYS A 116 -2.74 -3.21 17.43
CA LYS A 116 -4.21 -3.38 17.60
C LYS A 116 -5.11 -2.31 16.94
N ARG A 117 -4.57 -1.42 16.10
CA ARG A 117 -5.30 -0.37 15.38
C ARG A 117 -6.01 -0.89 14.13
N ILE A 118 -5.72 -2.12 13.74
CA ILE A 118 -6.59 -2.91 12.88
C ILE A 118 -7.17 -4.01 13.77
N LEU A 119 -8.41 -3.83 14.20
CA LEU A 119 -9.24 -4.94 14.61
C LEU A 119 -9.37 -5.84 13.38
N MET A 120 -8.54 -6.88 13.29
CA MET A 120 -8.98 -8.08 12.60
C MET A 120 -10.21 -8.52 13.36
N ILE A 121 -11.39 -8.23 12.82
CA ILE A 121 -12.60 -8.92 13.26
C ILE A 121 -12.31 -10.39 12.93
N PRO A 122 -12.12 -11.28 13.92
CA PRO A 122 -11.95 -12.68 13.65
C PRO A 122 -13.19 -13.12 12.89
N LYS A 123 -13.01 -13.78 11.74
CA LYS A 123 -14.08 -14.37 10.93
C LYS A 123 -14.70 -15.61 11.59
N TYR A 124 -14.82 -15.57 12.93
CA TYR A 124 -15.41 -16.57 13.80
C TYR A 124 -16.12 -15.87 14.97
N LEU A 125 -17.09 -15.02 14.65
CA LEU A 125 -18.24 -14.83 15.51
C LEU A 125 -19.44 -15.21 14.66
N ILE A 126 -20.06 -16.29 15.12
CA ILE A 126 -21.20 -17.05 14.59
C ILE A 126 -22.41 -16.13 14.44
#